data_AF-A0A1Y1ID77-F1
#
_entry.id   AF-A0A1Y1ID77-F1
#
_cell.length_a   1.000
_cell.length_b   1.000
_cell.length_c   1.000
_cell.angle_alpha   90.00
_cell.angle_beta   90.00
_cell.angle_gamma   90.00
#
_symmetry.space_group_name_H-M   'P 1'
#
loop_
_entity.id
_entity.type
_entity.pdbx_description
1 polymer ?
#
loop_
_entity_poly.entity_id
_entity_poly.type
_entity_poly.pdbx_seq_one_letter_code
_entity_poly.pdbx_strand_id
1 'polypeptide(L)'
;MALRPLAEEALFPAAENAMMAHLDDQAHPAASIMALTRKDEFADGGNIESCCRYLNQSLAAAGFPALPLQAYDADAAAAVCNCVYSLLQQRQRDVDFRDSAAEQRHRLAADLSRCEARVQRLQAQLEARERDLAAAVTKEQKAAAAGKAALDKMKDERDEFHRIATGLQQRQAQLQHELRKKEGHYARLQERLSVLMAEKKEKLGGGGMEIMTLLQKGGRQRGTWDGKKADGDFYKMIVDAYEAKKQELTAENAALKDSLRTLQEDMQRLVRGHEGGASSPGAATPSDTPLKGRLDVFDMPYPLARDRIEHSLRAKMASLQERMAALASCAAEDEASERELELDAQLAAARAIIGEQEAIIAAALHPGHSPQPGPRLSRDLAAEVQLAAADEDVGALREHIQWLEAERQQGGPHRQRTGNGTPPGGAGTPPHQEAG
;
A
#
# COMPACT_ATOMS: atom_id res chain seq x y z
N MET A 1 21.01 -21.05 18.16
CA MET A 1 20.16 -20.04 18.83
C MET A 1 18.74 -20.59 18.82
N ALA A 2 18.30 -21.11 19.96
CA ALA A 2 17.00 -21.74 20.11
C ALA A 2 15.92 -20.65 20.29
N LEU A 3 14.94 -20.63 19.40
CA LEU A 3 13.73 -19.80 19.53
C LEU A 3 12.81 -20.45 20.57
N ARG A 4 12.54 -19.73 21.67
CA ARG A 4 11.50 -20.05 22.64
C ARG A 4 10.12 -19.88 21.98
N PRO A 5 9.14 -20.76 22.24
CA PRO A 5 7.75 -20.51 21.87
C PRO A 5 7.15 -19.50 22.86
N LEU A 6 6.48 -18.48 22.34
CA LEU A 6 5.68 -17.54 23.12
C LEU A 6 4.43 -18.28 23.60
N ALA A 7 4.27 -18.34 24.93
CA ALA A 7 3.11 -18.90 25.60
C ALA A 7 1.88 -18.04 25.28
N GLU A 8 0.88 -18.66 24.66
CA GLU A 8 -0.37 -18.04 24.19
C GLU A 8 -1.52 -18.21 25.22
N GLU A 9 -1.22 -18.42 26.50
CA GLU A 9 -2.19 -19.09 27.40
C GLU A 9 -2.68 -18.26 28.61
N ALA A 10 -2.59 -16.93 28.62
CA ALA A 10 -2.93 -16.17 29.84
C ALA A 10 -3.67 -14.83 29.69
N LEU A 11 -4.16 -14.44 28.50
CA LEU A 11 -4.87 -13.16 28.35
C LEU A 11 -6.41 -13.24 28.30
N PHE A 12 -7.00 -14.42 28.16
CA PHE A 12 -8.46 -14.56 28.04
C PHE A 12 -9.27 -14.61 29.36
N PRO A 13 -8.78 -15.12 30.51
CA PRO A 13 -9.65 -15.23 31.71
C PRO A 13 -9.75 -13.93 32.54
N ALA A 14 -8.92 -12.92 32.28
CA ALA A 14 -8.96 -11.66 33.01
C ALA A 14 -10.09 -10.73 32.55
N ALA A 15 -10.47 -10.77 31.27
CA ALA A 15 -11.54 -9.96 30.72
C ALA A 15 -12.93 -10.47 31.15
N GLU A 16 -13.12 -11.80 31.22
CA GLU A 16 -14.36 -12.41 31.73
C GLU A 16 -14.58 -12.12 33.22
N ASN A 17 -13.53 -12.19 34.04
CA ASN A 17 -13.62 -11.91 35.47
C ASN A 17 -13.90 -10.43 35.77
N ALA A 18 -13.39 -9.50 34.97
CA ALA A 18 -13.67 -8.07 35.12
C ALA A 18 -15.11 -7.71 34.72
N MET A 19 -15.68 -8.40 33.73
CA MET A 19 -17.05 -8.17 33.27
C MET A 19 -18.10 -8.81 34.19
N MET A 20 -17.80 -9.95 34.81
CA MET A 20 -18.63 -10.56 35.86
C MET A 20 -18.64 -9.76 37.18
N ALA A 21 -17.50 -9.17 37.57
CA ALA A 21 -17.43 -8.37 38.80
C ALA A 21 -18.24 -7.07 38.74
N HIS A 22 -18.54 -6.55 37.54
CA HIS A 22 -19.34 -5.33 37.36
C HIS A 22 -20.85 -5.57 37.38
N LEU A 23 -21.30 -6.83 37.35
CA LEU A 23 -22.71 -7.22 37.35
C LEU A 23 -23.29 -7.46 38.76
N ASP A 24 -22.44 -7.69 39.77
CA ASP A 24 -22.88 -7.97 41.15
C ASP A 24 -23.15 -6.72 42.00
N ASP A 25 -22.69 -5.53 41.59
CA ASP A 25 -22.85 -4.28 42.37
C ASP A 25 -24.20 -3.56 42.12
N GLN A 26 -25.11 -4.15 41.33
CA GLN A 26 -26.45 -3.60 41.07
C GLN A 26 -27.58 -4.31 41.84
N ALA A 27 -27.26 -5.23 42.74
CA ALA A 27 -28.24 -6.10 43.41
C ALA A 27 -28.91 -5.52 44.68
N HIS A 28 -28.87 -4.20 44.93
CA HIS A 28 -29.59 -3.59 46.06
C HIS A 28 -30.39 -2.30 45.77
N PRO A 29 -31.42 -2.32 44.90
CA PRO A 29 -32.44 -1.26 44.89
C PRO A 29 -33.62 -1.52 45.85
N ALA A 30 -33.85 -2.79 46.26
CA ALA A 30 -35.05 -3.17 47.00
C ALA A 30 -35.17 -2.52 48.39
N ALA A 31 -34.04 -2.30 49.09
CA ALA A 31 -34.04 -1.70 50.43
C ALA A 31 -34.21 -0.18 50.41
N SER A 32 -33.83 0.49 49.32
CA SER A 32 -33.93 1.96 49.16
C SER A 32 -35.34 2.39 48.75
N ILE A 33 -36.05 1.57 47.97
CA ILE A 33 -37.42 1.85 47.50
C ILE A 33 -38.43 1.87 48.65
N MET A 34 -38.26 1.04 49.70
CA MET A 34 -39.20 1.02 50.84
C MET A 34 -39.05 2.20 51.80
N ALA A 35 -37.91 2.90 51.81
CA ALA A 35 -37.64 3.97 52.77
C ALA A 35 -38.11 5.36 52.30
N LEU A 36 -38.38 5.54 51.00
CA LEU A 36 -38.73 6.85 50.40
C LEU A 36 -40.24 7.08 50.21
N THR A 37 -41.10 6.10 50.44
CA THR A 37 -42.53 6.17 50.08
C THR A 37 -43.46 6.74 51.15
N ARG A 38 -42.95 7.18 52.31
CA ARG A 38 -43.82 7.57 53.44
C ARG A 38 -44.20 9.05 53.51
N LYS A 39 -43.91 9.87 52.50
CA LYS A 39 -44.23 11.32 52.56
C LYS A 39 -45.01 11.94 51.42
N ASP A 40 -45.28 11.21 50.33
CA ASP A 40 -46.21 11.65 49.28
C ASP A 40 -47.01 10.42 48.79
N GLU A 41 -48.08 10.08 49.48
CA GLU A 41 -48.97 8.99 49.08
C GLU A 41 -49.76 9.40 47.84
N PHE A 42 -49.72 8.57 46.79
CA PHE A 42 -50.35 8.84 45.49
C PHE A 42 -51.87 9.01 45.57
N ALA A 43 -52.52 8.29 46.46
CA ALA A 43 -53.95 8.35 46.72
C ALA A 43 -54.22 8.63 48.20
N ASP A 44 -55.15 9.55 48.46
CA ASP A 44 -55.73 9.89 49.75
C ASP A 44 -57.28 9.89 49.65
N GLY A 45 -57.97 10.08 50.77
CA GLY A 45 -59.44 10.08 50.79
C GLY A 45 -60.11 11.17 49.95
N GLY A 46 -59.37 12.22 49.54
CA GLY A 46 -59.88 13.35 48.76
C GLY A 46 -59.66 13.23 47.25
N ASN A 47 -58.67 12.44 46.81
CA ASN A 47 -58.27 12.34 45.40
C ASN A 47 -58.53 10.95 44.77
N ILE A 48 -59.15 10.04 45.53
CA ILE A 48 -59.25 8.62 45.19
C ILE A 48 -59.92 8.32 43.84
N GLU A 49 -60.98 9.04 43.46
CA GLU A 49 -61.67 8.82 42.19
C GLU A 49 -60.79 9.17 40.99
N SER A 50 -60.00 10.23 41.11
CA SER A 50 -59.04 10.66 40.08
C SER A 50 -57.87 9.69 39.98
N CYS A 51 -57.36 9.21 41.12
CA CYS A 51 -56.29 8.21 41.18
C CYS A 51 -56.75 6.87 40.60
N CYS A 52 -57.97 6.41 40.91
CA CYS A 52 -58.57 5.21 40.29
C CYS A 52 -58.71 5.36 38.77
N ARG A 53 -59.14 6.53 38.28
CA ARG A 53 -59.26 6.80 36.84
C ARG A 53 -57.90 6.74 36.15
N TYR A 54 -56.89 7.38 36.72
CA TYR A 54 -55.52 7.34 36.22
C TYR A 54 -54.99 5.91 36.17
N LEU A 55 -55.09 5.16 37.28
CA LEU A 55 -54.62 3.78 37.34
C LEU A 55 -55.32 2.88 36.32
N ASN A 56 -56.64 3.02 36.14
CA ASN A 56 -57.36 2.24 35.15
C ASN A 56 -56.92 2.57 33.72
N GLN A 57 -56.58 3.83 33.41
CA GLN A 57 -56.00 4.22 32.13
C GLN A 57 -54.58 3.65 31.95
N SER A 58 -53.73 3.75 32.97
CA SER A 58 -52.36 3.20 32.94
C SER A 58 -52.36 1.68 32.83
N LEU A 59 -53.26 0.99 33.53
CA LEU A 59 -53.45 -0.46 33.43
C LEU A 59 -53.92 -0.85 32.03
N ALA A 60 -54.90 -0.13 31.48
CA ALA A 60 -55.37 -0.37 30.11
C ALA A 60 -54.24 -0.17 29.09
N ALA A 61 -53.43 0.89 29.23
CA ALA A 61 -52.27 1.13 28.38
C ALA A 61 -51.20 0.03 28.51
N ALA A 62 -51.05 -0.56 29.70
CA ALA A 62 -50.20 -1.72 29.95
C ALA A 62 -50.84 -3.06 29.55
N GLY A 63 -52.07 -3.07 29.02
CA GLY A 63 -52.79 -4.27 28.55
C GLY A 63 -53.57 -5.03 29.63
N PHE A 64 -53.76 -4.44 30.80
CA PHE A 64 -54.50 -5.03 31.91
C PHE A 64 -55.95 -4.52 31.99
N PRO A 65 -56.89 -5.34 32.50
CA PRO A 65 -58.25 -4.90 32.74
C PRO A 65 -58.32 -3.84 33.85
N ALA A 66 -59.33 -2.97 33.79
CA ALA A 66 -59.57 -1.96 34.82
C ALA A 66 -59.89 -2.61 36.17
N LEU A 67 -59.44 -1.97 37.26
CA LEU A 67 -59.75 -2.36 38.63
C LEU A 67 -61.18 -1.93 38.97
N PRO A 68 -62.09 -2.87 39.28
CA PRO A 68 -63.42 -2.55 39.75
C PRO A 68 -63.38 -2.26 41.25
N LEU A 69 -62.74 -1.14 41.64
CA LEU A 69 -62.71 -0.70 43.03
C LEU A 69 -64.10 -0.21 43.42
N GLN A 70 -64.84 -1.05 44.14
CA GLN A 70 -66.07 -0.67 44.82
C GLN A 70 -65.69 -0.21 46.23
N ALA A 71 -65.70 1.11 46.46
CA ALA A 71 -65.27 1.68 47.73
C ALA A 71 -66.31 1.39 48.84
N TYR A 72 -66.02 0.41 49.69
CA TYR A 72 -66.71 0.24 50.98
C TYR A 72 -66.01 1.03 52.11
N ASP A 73 -64.73 1.33 51.93
CA ASP A 73 -63.87 2.12 52.82
C ASP A 73 -62.86 2.91 51.97
N ALA A 74 -62.80 4.23 52.19
CA ALA A 74 -61.95 5.15 51.42
C ALA A 74 -60.47 4.92 51.72
N ASP A 75 -60.12 4.60 52.97
CA ASP A 75 -58.73 4.41 53.38
C ASP A 75 -58.16 3.10 52.80
N ALA A 76 -58.96 2.02 52.83
CA ALA A 76 -58.59 0.75 52.21
C ALA A 76 -58.43 0.87 50.69
N ALA A 77 -59.31 1.63 50.01
CA ALA A 77 -59.19 1.87 48.58
C ALA A 77 -57.95 2.72 48.23
N ALA A 78 -57.61 3.71 49.06
CA ALA A 78 -56.41 4.53 48.88
C ALA A 78 -55.14 3.68 49.02
N ALA A 79 -55.09 2.79 50.01
CA ALA A 79 -53.99 1.84 50.19
C ALA A 79 -53.81 0.90 48.97
N VAL A 80 -54.90 0.40 48.38
CA VAL A 80 -54.85 -0.42 47.16
C VAL A 80 -54.33 0.41 45.98
N CYS A 81 -54.82 1.63 45.78
CA CYS A 81 -54.34 2.54 44.74
C CYS A 81 -52.83 2.81 44.86
N ASN A 82 -52.35 3.09 46.08
CA ASN A 82 -50.92 3.32 46.35
C ASN A 82 -50.06 2.09 46.05
N CYS A 83 -50.55 0.90 46.39
CA CYS A 83 -49.88 -0.37 46.09
C CYS A 83 -49.81 -0.61 44.57
N VAL A 84 -50.93 -0.50 43.86
CA VAL A 84 -51.00 -0.67 42.40
C VAL A 84 -50.13 0.35 41.69
N TYR A 85 -50.16 1.61 42.14
CA TYR A 85 -49.30 2.66 41.60
C TYR A 85 -47.82 2.34 41.76
N SER A 86 -47.40 1.88 42.95
CA SER A 86 -46.02 1.47 43.21
C SER A 86 -45.59 0.31 42.30
N LEU A 87 -46.47 -0.69 42.10
CA LEU A 87 -46.21 -1.81 41.19
C LEU A 87 -46.11 -1.38 39.73
N LEU A 88 -46.98 -0.46 39.28
CA LEU A 88 -46.92 0.09 37.92
C LEU A 88 -45.63 0.89 37.70
N GLN A 89 -45.26 1.76 38.65
CA GLN A 89 -44.01 2.50 38.57
C GLN A 89 -42.79 1.57 38.57
N GLN A 90 -42.80 0.53 39.42
CA GLN A 90 -41.73 -0.46 39.43
C GLN A 90 -41.65 -1.19 38.08
N ARG A 91 -42.79 -1.65 37.53
CA ARG A 91 -42.83 -2.29 36.22
C ARG A 91 -42.29 -1.38 35.13
N GLN A 92 -42.63 -0.09 35.14
CA GLN A 92 -42.11 0.86 34.15
C GLN A 92 -40.59 0.97 34.23
N ARG A 93 -40.04 1.17 35.43
CA ARG A 93 -38.57 1.21 35.65
C ARG A 93 -37.90 -0.10 35.23
N ASP A 94 -38.51 -1.24 35.52
CA ASP A 94 -37.98 -2.54 35.12
C ASP A 94 -37.97 -2.72 33.60
N VAL A 95 -39.00 -2.24 32.90
CA VAL A 95 -39.05 -2.25 31.42
C VAL A 95 -37.97 -1.33 30.85
N ASP A 96 -37.89 -0.08 31.33
CA ASP A 96 -36.89 0.89 30.87
C ASP A 96 -35.45 0.37 31.09
N PHE A 97 -35.20 -0.30 32.23
CA PHE A 97 -33.94 -0.95 32.52
C PHE A 97 -33.65 -2.12 31.58
N ARG A 98 -34.64 -3.01 31.35
CA ARG A 98 -34.48 -4.15 30.43
C ARG A 98 -34.23 -3.68 29.01
N ASP A 99 -34.92 -2.65 28.54
CA ASP A 99 -34.78 -2.09 27.20
C ASP A 99 -33.40 -1.44 27.04
N SER A 100 -32.95 -0.66 28.03
CA SER A 100 -31.61 -0.06 28.06
C SER A 100 -30.51 -1.13 28.04
N ALA A 101 -30.67 -2.20 28.84
CA ALA A 101 -29.73 -3.31 28.86
C ALA A 101 -29.74 -4.13 27.55
N ALA A 102 -30.91 -4.29 26.91
CA ALA A 102 -31.02 -4.94 25.61
C ALA A 102 -30.33 -4.13 24.51
N GLU A 103 -30.54 -2.82 24.48
CA GLU A 103 -29.86 -1.90 23.56
C GLU A 103 -28.33 -1.94 23.74
N GLN A 104 -27.84 -1.90 24.98
CA GLN A 104 -26.41 -2.07 25.27
C GLN A 104 -25.86 -3.41 24.75
N ARG A 105 -26.61 -4.50 24.98
CA ARG A 105 -26.22 -5.83 24.49
C ARG A 105 -26.16 -5.89 22.97
N HIS A 106 -27.11 -5.25 22.29
CA HIS A 106 -27.11 -5.16 20.82
C HIS A 106 -25.91 -4.37 20.29
N ARG A 107 -25.56 -3.24 20.92
CA ARG A 107 -24.36 -2.45 20.57
C ARG A 107 -23.09 -3.26 20.74
N LEU A 108 -22.91 -3.91 21.91
CA LEU A 108 -21.73 -4.73 22.18
C LEU A 108 -21.62 -5.92 21.22
N ALA A 109 -22.74 -6.54 20.84
CA ALA A 109 -22.74 -7.63 19.86
C ALA A 109 -22.31 -7.14 18.46
N ALA A 110 -22.73 -5.94 18.05
CA ALA A 110 -22.29 -5.33 16.80
C ALA A 110 -20.79 -4.98 16.83
N ASP A 111 -20.31 -4.43 17.94
CA ASP A 111 -18.89 -4.12 18.14
C ASP A 111 -18.03 -5.38 18.13
N LEU A 112 -18.49 -6.46 18.78
CA LEU A 112 -17.84 -7.77 18.76
C LEU A 112 -17.73 -8.29 17.33
N SER A 113 -18.82 -8.29 16.57
CA SER A 113 -18.83 -8.74 15.17
C SER A 113 -17.87 -7.93 14.29
N ARG A 114 -17.80 -6.60 14.49
CA ARG A 114 -16.85 -5.73 13.80
C ARG A 114 -15.40 -6.05 14.17
N CYS A 115 -15.12 -6.29 15.45
CA CYS A 115 -13.81 -6.70 15.93
C CYS A 115 -13.39 -8.06 15.37
N GLU A 116 -14.28 -9.05 15.37
CA GLU A 116 -14.05 -10.38 14.80
C GLU A 116 -13.72 -10.31 13.30
N ALA A 117 -14.49 -9.54 12.52
CA ALA A 117 -14.21 -9.34 11.10
C ALA A 117 -12.84 -8.69 10.87
N ARG A 118 -12.45 -7.73 11.73
CA ARG A 118 -11.11 -7.10 11.69
C ARG A 118 -10.01 -8.11 12.00
N VAL A 119 -10.20 -8.97 13.01
CA VAL A 119 -9.24 -10.01 13.38
C VAL A 119 -9.05 -11.00 12.24
N GLN A 120 -10.14 -11.51 11.64
CA GLN A 120 -10.06 -12.43 10.50
C GLN A 120 -9.31 -11.81 9.30
N ARG A 121 -9.58 -10.53 9.00
CA ARG A 121 -8.87 -9.81 7.94
C ARG A 121 -7.37 -9.69 8.24
N LEU A 122 -7.01 -9.35 9.47
CA LEU A 122 -5.61 -9.21 9.88
C LEU A 122 -4.88 -10.56 9.89
N GLN A 123 -5.55 -11.64 10.29
CA GLN A 123 -5.00 -13.00 10.21
C GLN A 123 -4.72 -13.41 8.76
N ALA A 124 -5.67 -13.18 7.84
CA ALA A 124 -5.45 -13.45 6.43
C ALA A 124 -4.28 -12.64 5.83
N GLN A 125 -4.14 -11.38 6.25
CA GLN A 125 -2.99 -10.54 5.85
C GLN A 125 -1.68 -11.06 6.43
N LEU A 126 -1.65 -11.49 7.70
CA LEU A 126 -0.47 -12.07 8.33
C LEU A 126 0.00 -13.31 7.55
N GLU A 127 -0.90 -14.26 7.30
CA GLU A 127 -0.56 -15.47 6.56
C GLU A 127 -0.08 -15.16 5.13
N ALA A 128 -0.67 -14.16 4.46
CA ALA A 128 -0.20 -13.73 3.14
C ALA A 128 1.23 -13.18 3.22
N ARG A 129 1.52 -12.32 4.20
CA ARG A 129 2.86 -11.75 4.41
C ARG A 129 3.88 -12.80 4.81
N GLU A 130 3.50 -13.82 5.57
CA GLU A 130 4.38 -14.95 5.90
C GLU A 130 4.75 -15.77 4.65
N ARG A 131 3.77 -16.02 3.76
CA ARG A 131 4.04 -16.70 2.47
C ARG A 131 4.97 -15.87 1.58
N ASP A 132 4.73 -14.56 1.49
CA ASP A 132 5.58 -13.64 0.73
C ASP A 132 7.01 -13.58 1.29
N LEU A 133 7.14 -13.53 2.62
CA LEU A 133 8.43 -13.54 3.30
C LEU A 133 9.18 -14.85 3.02
N ALA A 134 8.51 -16.00 3.11
CA ALA A 134 9.13 -17.28 2.77
C ALA A 134 9.61 -17.33 1.30
N ALA A 135 8.82 -16.79 0.36
CA ALA A 135 9.21 -16.67 -1.03
C ALA A 135 10.41 -15.72 -1.23
N ALA A 136 10.45 -14.59 -0.52
CA ALA A 136 11.55 -13.65 -0.56
C ALA A 136 12.86 -14.28 -0.01
N VAL A 137 12.77 -14.97 1.13
CA VAL A 137 13.93 -15.65 1.76
C VAL A 137 14.51 -16.73 0.83
N THR A 138 13.66 -17.55 0.20
CA THR A 138 14.15 -18.57 -0.75
C THR A 138 14.80 -17.95 -1.99
N LYS A 139 14.25 -16.85 -2.49
CA LYS A 139 14.85 -16.06 -3.58
C LYS A 139 16.20 -15.48 -3.19
N GLU A 140 16.31 -14.92 -1.98
CA GLU A 140 17.55 -14.37 -1.44
C GLU A 140 18.62 -15.46 -1.27
N GLN A 141 18.27 -16.62 -0.71
CA GLN A 141 19.18 -17.76 -0.57
C GLN A 141 19.71 -18.22 -1.93
N LYS A 142 18.85 -18.29 -2.96
CA LYS A 142 19.26 -18.65 -4.32
C LYS A 142 20.20 -17.59 -4.92
N ALA A 143 19.90 -16.30 -4.73
CA ALA A 143 20.74 -15.21 -5.19
C ALA A 143 22.11 -15.20 -4.49
N ALA A 144 22.14 -15.42 -3.18
CA ALA A 144 23.36 -15.54 -2.39
C ALA A 144 24.24 -16.72 -2.84
N ALA A 145 23.63 -17.88 -3.12
CA ALA A 145 24.33 -19.05 -3.64
C ALA A 145 24.91 -18.77 -5.05
N ALA A 146 24.14 -18.11 -5.92
CA ALA A 146 24.62 -17.71 -7.25
C ALA A 146 25.77 -16.70 -7.17
N GLY A 147 25.68 -15.72 -6.27
CA GLY A 147 26.73 -14.74 -6.01
C GLY A 147 28.02 -15.41 -5.50
N LYS A 148 27.90 -16.38 -4.58
CA LYS A 148 29.04 -17.15 -4.10
C LYS A 148 29.71 -17.96 -5.23
N ALA A 149 28.91 -18.63 -6.06
CA ALA A 149 29.42 -19.37 -7.20
C ALA A 149 30.15 -18.46 -8.21
N ALA A 150 29.65 -17.24 -8.45
CA ALA A 150 30.31 -16.26 -9.30
C ALA A 150 31.64 -15.76 -8.69
N LEU A 151 31.67 -15.50 -7.38
CA LEU A 151 32.90 -15.13 -6.68
C LEU A 151 33.97 -16.22 -6.77
N ASP A 152 33.58 -17.49 -6.62
CA ASP A 152 34.53 -18.60 -6.68
C ASP A 152 35.09 -18.77 -8.11
N LYS A 153 34.25 -18.64 -9.15
CA LYS A 153 34.73 -18.61 -10.54
C LYS A 153 35.73 -17.48 -10.80
N MET A 154 35.44 -16.28 -10.31
CA MET A 154 36.34 -15.13 -10.47
C MET A 154 37.68 -15.34 -9.76
N LYS A 155 37.70 -16.04 -8.63
CA LYS A 155 38.94 -16.43 -7.95
C LYS A 155 39.73 -17.45 -8.76
N ASP A 156 39.07 -18.46 -9.31
CA ASP A 156 39.70 -19.49 -10.14
C ASP A 156 40.33 -18.87 -11.39
N GLU A 157 39.59 -17.98 -12.08
CA GLU A 157 40.08 -17.23 -13.24
C GLU A 157 41.29 -16.35 -12.88
N ARG A 158 41.21 -15.59 -11.77
CA ARG A 158 42.32 -14.79 -11.25
C ARG A 158 43.57 -15.66 -11.00
N ASP A 159 43.40 -16.81 -10.36
CA ASP A 159 44.51 -17.69 -10.02
C ASP A 159 45.15 -18.29 -11.28
N GLU A 160 44.34 -18.62 -12.28
CA GLU A 160 44.83 -19.08 -13.57
C GLU A 160 45.59 -17.99 -14.34
N PHE A 161 45.05 -16.77 -14.39
CA PHE A 161 45.77 -15.62 -14.94
C PHE A 161 47.11 -15.39 -14.24
N HIS A 162 47.14 -15.51 -12.91
CA HIS A 162 48.36 -15.36 -12.15
C HIS A 162 49.40 -16.44 -12.48
N ARG A 163 48.97 -17.69 -12.65
CA ARG A 163 49.84 -18.80 -13.11
C ARG A 163 50.41 -18.54 -14.49
N ILE A 164 49.56 -18.15 -15.45
CA ILE A 164 49.97 -17.87 -16.83
C ILE A 164 50.96 -16.69 -16.86
N ALA A 165 50.66 -15.61 -16.15
CA ALA A 165 51.53 -14.43 -16.07
C ALA A 165 52.91 -14.79 -15.51
N THR A 166 52.95 -15.59 -14.44
CA THR A 166 54.20 -16.09 -13.86
C THR A 166 54.98 -16.95 -14.86
N GLY A 167 54.31 -17.85 -15.57
CA GLY A 167 54.93 -18.68 -16.60
C GLY A 167 55.49 -17.88 -17.77
N LEU A 168 54.77 -16.85 -18.22
CA LEU A 168 55.24 -15.93 -19.26
C LEU A 168 56.47 -15.15 -18.82
N GLN A 169 56.49 -14.65 -17.58
CA GLN A 169 57.63 -13.94 -17.02
C GLN A 169 58.88 -14.84 -16.95
N GLN A 170 58.72 -16.11 -16.53
CA GLN A 170 59.81 -17.09 -16.53
C GLN A 170 60.35 -17.34 -17.95
N ARG A 171 59.45 -17.51 -18.94
CA ARG A 171 59.84 -17.73 -20.34
C ARG A 171 60.54 -16.52 -20.94
N GLN A 172 60.08 -15.31 -20.63
CA GLN A 172 60.74 -14.06 -21.03
C GLN A 172 62.16 -13.99 -20.46
N ALA A 173 62.33 -14.31 -19.17
CA ALA A 173 63.66 -14.34 -18.54
C ALA A 173 64.58 -15.37 -19.21
N GLN A 174 64.06 -16.56 -19.55
CA GLN A 174 64.80 -17.60 -20.26
C GLN A 174 65.23 -17.15 -21.66
N LEU A 175 64.33 -16.56 -22.44
CA LEU A 175 64.65 -16.03 -23.78
C LEU A 175 65.66 -14.89 -23.72
N GLN A 176 65.56 -14.00 -22.73
CA GLN A 176 66.56 -12.95 -22.50
C GLN A 176 67.94 -13.54 -22.20
N HIS A 177 68.02 -14.60 -21.39
CA HIS A 177 69.29 -15.27 -21.11
C HIS A 177 69.87 -15.94 -22.37
N GLU A 178 69.05 -16.62 -23.17
CA GLU A 178 69.49 -17.21 -24.44
C GLU A 178 69.98 -16.15 -25.44
N LEU A 179 69.27 -15.02 -25.54
CA LEU A 179 69.66 -13.90 -26.38
C LEU A 179 71.03 -13.36 -25.96
N ARG A 180 71.24 -13.06 -24.67
CA ARG A 180 72.53 -12.60 -24.14
C ARG A 180 73.66 -13.59 -24.41
N LYS A 181 73.38 -14.90 -24.30
CA LYS A 181 74.36 -15.94 -24.63
C LYS A 181 74.73 -15.91 -26.12
N LYS A 182 73.75 -15.75 -27.02
CA LYS A 182 73.97 -15.63 -28.47
C LYS A 182 74.71 -14.36 -28.85
N GLU A 183 74.36 -13.22 -28.25
CA GLU A 183 75.07 -11.95 -28.38
C GLU A 183 76.55 -12.10 -27.98
N GLY A 184 76.83 -12.77 -26.86
CA GLY A 184 78.20 -13.08 -26.43
C GLY A 184 78.97 -13.97 -27.42
N HIS A 185 78.32 -14.96 -28.04
CA HIS A 185 78.94 -15.76 -29.11
C HIS A 185 79.18 -14.97 -30.39
N TYR A 186 78.24 -14.10 -30.77
CA TYR A 186 78.35 -13.25 -31.95
C TYR A 186 79.50 -12.25 -31.79
N ALA A 187 79.62 -11.60 -30.63
CA ALA A 187 80.73 -10.71 -30.32
C ALA A 187 82.10 -11.40 -30.45
N ARG A 188 82.25 -12.62 -29.91
CA ARG A 188 83.49 -13.42 -30.06
C ARG A 188 83.79 -13.77 -31.51
N LEU A 189 82.77 -14.08 -32.31
CA LEU A 189 82.94 -14.39 -33.73
C LEU A 189 83.36 -13.14 -34.52
N GLN A 190 82.71 -12.00 -34.23
CA GLN A 190 83.03 -10.71 -34.83
C GLN A 190 84.47 -10.28 -34.51
N GLU A 191 84.92 -10.48 -33.27
CA GLU A 191 86.30 -10.24 -32.85
C GLU A 191 87.29 -11.09 -33.66
N ARG A 192 87.06 -12.40 -33.78
CA ARG A 192 87.89 -13.31 -34.61
C ARG A 192 87.94 -12.88 -36.07
N LEU A 193 86.79 -12.50 -36.64
CA LEU A 193 86.73 -12.02 -38.02
C LEU A 193 87.52 -10.71 -38.19
N SER A 194 87.41 -9.79 -37.23
CA SER A 194 88.17 -8.54 -37.23
C SER A 194 89.67 -8.81 -37.20
N VAL A 195 90.13 -9.74 -36.35
CA VAL A 195 91.54 -10.17 -36.30
C VAL A 195 91.97 -10.76 -37.65
N LEU A 196 91.20 -11.68 -38.23
CA LEU A 196 91.51 -12.26 -39.54
C LEU A 196 91.52 -11.22 -40.67
N MET A 197 90.63 -10.24 -40.65
CA MET A 197 90.60 -9.15 -41.63
C MET A 197 91.80 -8.22 -41.46
N ALA A 198 92.23 -7.96 -40.23
CA ALA A 198 93.46 -7.21 -39.94
C ALA A 198 94.71 -7.97 -40.41
N GLU A 199 94.81 -9.27 -40.11
CA GLU A 199 95.89 -10.14 -40.62
C GLU A 199 95.88 -10.23 -42.14
N LYS A 200 94.70 -10.30 -42.77
CA LYS A 200 94.57 -10.33 -44.23
C LYS A 200 94.96 -9.00 -44.85
N LYS A 201 94.66 -7.87 -44.20
CA LYS A 201 95.07 -6.53 -44.63
C LYS A 201 96.58 -6.33 -44.46
N GLU A 202 97.18 -6.88 -43.41
CA GLU A 202 98.63 -6.92 -43.22
C GLU A 202 99.32 -7.80 -44.28
N LYS A 203 98.75 -8.98 -44.57
CA LYS A 203 99.23 -9.92 -45.61
C LYS A 203 98.99 -9.42 -47.05
N LEU A 204 97.93 -8.65 -47.32
CA LEU A 204 97.65 -8.00 -48.61
C LEU A 204 98.35 -6.64 -48.78
N GLY A 205 98.83 -6.05 -47.68
CA GLY A 205 99.60 -4.80 -47.69
C GLY A 205 101.05 -4.97 -48.20
N GLY A 206 101.48 -6.21 -48.45
CA GLY A 206 102.77 -6.54 -49.07
C GLY A 206 102.60 -7.42 -50.30
N GLY A 207 102.35 -6.81 -51.47
CA GLY A 207 102.42 -7.48 -52.76
C GLY A 207 101.08 -8.09 -53.22
N GLY A 208 100.55 -7.53 -54.32
CA GLY A 208 99.26 -7.88 -54.88
C GLY A 208 99.15 -9.32 -55.40
N MET A 209 97.96 -9.88 -55.28
CA MET A 209 97.39 -10.85 -56.21
C MET A 209 95.88 -10.85 -55.97
N GLU A 210 95.15 -10.08 -56.78
CA GLU A 210 93.69 -10.11 -56.82
C GLU A 210 93.28 -11.43 -57.50
N ILE A 211 93.15 -12.50 -56.71
CA ILE A 211 92.56 -13.75 -57.21
C ILE A 211 91.06 -13.53 -57.25
N MET A 212 90.61 -13.13 -58.44
CA MET A 212 89.23 -13.19 -58.90
C MET A 212 88.80 -14.66 -58.90
N THR A 213 88.42 -15.18 -57.73
CA THR A 213 87.70 -16.45 -57.65
C THR A 213 86.28 -16.17 -58.11
N LEU A 214 86.13 -16.26 -59.42
CA LEU A 214 84.90 -16.58 -60.12
C LEU A 214 84.23 -17.73 -59.34
N LEU A 215 83.27 -17.40 -58.46
CA LEU A 215 82.39 -18.39 -57.87
C LEU A 215 81.51 -18.91 -59.01
N GLN A 216 82.03 -19.94 -59.67
CA GLN A 216 81.29 -20.85 -60.50
C GLN A 216 80.03 -21.24 -59.75
N LYS A 217 78.89 -20.93 -60.38
CA LYS A 217 77.58 -21.50 -60.09
C LYS A 217 77.72 -23.02 -60.14
N GLY A 218 78.00 -23.64 -58.99
CA GLY A 218 78.17 -25.07 -58.85
C GLY A 218 77.30 -25.58 -57.71
N GLY A 219 76.09 -26.01 -58.06
CA GLY A 219 75.31 -27.03 -57.37
C GLY A 219 75.21 -26.93 -55.84
N ARG A 220 74.15 -26.27 -55.36
CA ARG A 220 73.36 -26.77 -54.23
C ARG A 220 71.95 -26.23 -54.37
N GLN A 221 70.99 -27.14 -54.23
CA GLN A 221 69.57 -26.96 -54.46
C GLN A 221 69.07 -25.62 -53.90
N ARG A 222 68.72 -24.71 -54.81
CA ARG A 222 67.81 -23.62 -54.49
C ARG A 222 66.45 -24.30 -54.34
N GLY A 223 65.89 -24.29 -53.14
CA GLY A 223 64.56 -24.83 -52.88
C GLY A 223 63.60 -24.33 -53.95
N THR A 224 62.95 -25.26 -54.64
CA THR A 224 61.88 -24.98 -55.58
C THR A 224 60.83 -24.20 -54.80
N TRP A 225 60.80 -22.88 -54.96
CA TRP A 225 59.75 -22.04 -54.41
C TRP A 225 58.53 -22.30 -55.28
N ASP A 226 57.74 -23.28 -54.86
CA ASP A 226 56.53 -23.71 -55.56
C ASP A 226 55.42 -22.68 -55.28
N GLY A 227 55.46 -21.56 -56.01
CA GLY A 227 54.48 -20.47 -55.90
C GLY A 227 53.03 -20.94 -56.06
N LYS A 228 52.81 -22.06 -56.75
CA LYS A 228 51.47 -22.68 -56.90
C LYS A 228 50.88 -23.16 -55.57
N LYS A 229 51.71 -23.60 -54.62
CA LYS A 229 51.24 -24.00 -53.27
C LYS A 229 51.01 -22.78 -52.39
N ALA A 230 51.88 -21.78 -52.46
CA ALA A 230 51.73 -20.53 -51.72
C ALA A 230 50.44 -19.78 -52.13
N ASP A 231 50.14 -19.73 -53.43
CA ASP A 231 48.89 -19.13 -53.93
C ASP A 231 47.67 -19.96 -53.51
N GLY A 232 47.76 -21.30 -53.59
CA GLY A 232 46.69 -22.20 -53.14
C GLY A 232 46.38 -22.09 -51.66
N ASP A 233 47.41 -21.98 -50.81
CA ASP A 233 47.28 -21.76 -49.37
C ASP A 233 46.71 -20.35 -49.08
N PHE A 234 47.02 -19.36 -49.91
CA PHE A 234 46.48 -18.01 -49.78
C PHE A 234 44.98 -17.95 -50.12
N TYR A 235 44.57 -18.57 -51.23
CA TYR A 235 43.15 -18.70 -51.58
C TYR A 235 42.39 -19.49 -50.50
N LYS A 236 43.00 -20.57 -49.99
CA LYS A 236 42.41 -21.35 -48.90
C LYS A 236 42.25 -20.51 -47.63
N MET A 237 43.27 -19.77 -47.22
CA MET A 237 43.20 -18.88 -46.06
C MET A 237 42.11 -17.80 -46.23
N ILE A 238 41.95 -17.24 -47.43
CA ILE A 238 40.88 -16.29 -47.73
C ILE A 238 39.51 -16.97 -47.61
N VAL A 239 39.33 -18.16 -48.20
CA VAL A 239 38.07 -18.91 -48.11
C VAL A 239 37.76 -19.27 -46.65
N ASP A 240 38.73 -19.81 -45.91
CA ASP A 240 38.58 -20.16 -44.49
C ASP A 240 38.21 -18.93 -43.65
N ALA A 241 38.82 -17.77 -43.91
CA ALA A 241 38.47 -16.51 -43.24
C ALA A 241 37.06 -16.02 -43.60
N TYR A 242 36.65 -16.14 -44.86
CA TYR A 242 35.28 -15.83 -45.30
C TYR A 242 34.25 -16.79 -44.71
N GLU A 243 34.57 -18.08 -44.60
CA GLU A 243 33.72 -19.09 -43.99
C GLU A 243 33.59 -18.88 -42.49
N ALA A 244 34.68 -18.59 -41.79
CA ALA A 244 34.67 -18.23 -40.37
C ALA A 244 33.78 -17.00 -40.13
N LYS A 245 33.95 -15.94 -40.94
CA LYS A 245 33.12 -14.74 -40.85
C LYS A 245 31.65 -15.00 -41.18
N LYS A 246 31.37 -15.87 -42.15
CA LYS A 246 30.01 -16.30 -42.47
C LYS A 246 29.38 -17.07 -41.30
N GLN A 247 30.13 -17.97 -40.67
CA GLN A 247 29.68 -18.72 -39.50
C GLN A 247 29.38 -17.78 -38.31
N GLU A 248 30.26 -16.82 -38.04
CA GLU A 248 30.06 -15.78 -37.03
C GLU A 248 28.77 -14.99 -37.30
N LEU A 249 28.58 -14.49 -38.53
CA LEU A 249 27.35 -13.78 -38.91
C LEU A 249 26.09 -14.64 -38.78
N THR A 250 26.17 -15.95 -39.03
CA THR A 250 25.03 -16.86 -38.82
C THR A 250 24.75 -17.10 -37.34
N ALA A 251 25.78 -17.18 -36.50
CA ALA A 251 25.65 -17.33 -35.05
C ALA A 251 25.07 -16.06 -34.41
N GLU A 252 25.58 -14.88 -34.78
CA GLU A 252 25.03 -13.59 -34.35
C GLU A 252 23.58 -13.43 -34.77
N ASN A 253 23.22 -13.78 -36.02
CA ASN A 253 21.82 -13.75 -36.46
C ASN A 253 20.92 -14.70 -35.66
N ALA A 254 21.40 -15.88 -35.29
CA ALA A 254 20.64 -16.79 -34.42
C ALA A 254 20.42 -16.17 -33.04
N ALA A 255 21.47 -15.62 -32.42
CA ALA A 255 21.37 -14.94 -31.13
C ALA A 255 20.43 -13.72 -31.17
N LEU A 256 20.45 -12.94 -32.26
CA LEU A 256 19.53 -11.81 -32.47
C LEU A 256 18.07 -12.27 -32.58
N LYS A 257 17.81 -13.39 -33.27
CA LYS A 257 16.46 -13.98 -33.34
C LYS A 257 15.96 -14.41 -31.97
N ASP A 258 16.81 -15.05 -31.17
CA ASP A 258 16.45 -15.48 -29.82
C ASP A 258 16.20 -14.29 -28.88
N SER A 259 17.02 -13.25 -28.97
CA SER A 259 16.79 -11.99 -28.25
C SER A 259 15.46 -11.33 -28.63
N LEU A 260 15.13 -11.28 -29.93
CA LEU A 260 13.86 -10.75 -30.41
C LEU A 260 12.65 -11.58 -29.95
N ARG A 261 12.77 -12.91 -29.89
CA ARG A 261 11.73 -13.78 -29.30
C ARG A 261 11.50 -13.44 -27.83
N THR A 262 12.59 -13.29 -27.08
CA THR A 262 12.54 -12.99 -25.64
C THR A 262 11.86 -11.64 -25.41
N LEU A 263 12.25 -10.61 -26.17
CA LEU A 263 11.61 -9.30 -26.14
C LEU A 263 10.13 -9.37 -26.54
N GLN A 264 9.77 -10.18 -27.53
CA GLN A 264 8.38 -10.37 -27.93
C GLN A 264 7.55 -11.03 -26.81
N GLU A 265 8.09 -12.01 -26.09
CA GLU A 265 7.43 -12.63 -24.94
C GLU A 265 7.25 -11.63 -23.78
N ASP A 266 8.27 -10.83 -23.49
CA ASP A 266 8.21 -9.81 -22.44
C ASP A 266 7.19 -8.72 -22.75
N MET A 267 7.16 -8.21 -23.99
CA MET A 267 6.13 -7.26 -24.44
C MET A 267 4.73 -7.88 -24.33
N GLN A 268 4.55 -9.15 -24.72
CA GLN A 268 3.26 -9.84 -24.58
C GLN A 268 2.85 -10.03 -23.12
N ARG A 269 3.79 -10.31 -22.21
CA ARG A 269 3.54 -10.39 -20.76
C ARG A 269 3.14 -9.04 -20.19
N LEU A 270 3.80 -7.95 -20.59
CA LEU A 270 3.42 -6.60 -20.16
C LEU A 270 2.03 -6.21 -20.67
N VAL A 271 1.70 -6.57 -21.91
CA VAL A 271 0.37 -6.34 -22.45
C VAL A 271 -0.68 -7.20 -21.71
N ARG A 272 -0.43 -8.48 -21.43
CA ARG A 272 -1.41 -9.36 -20.78
C ARG A 272 -1.51 -9.21 -19.26
N GLY A 273 -0.43 -8.83 -18.57
CA GLY A 273 -0.34 -8.80 -17.11
C GLY A 273 -1.21 -7.75 -16.42
N HIS A 274 -1.85 -6.86 -17.16
CA HIS A 274 -2.81 -5.87 -16.64
C HIS A 274 -4.26 -6.13 -17.12
N GLU A 275 -4.51 -7.19 -17.89
CA GLU A 275 -5.89 -7.67 -18.20
C GLU A 275 -6.47 -8.52 -17.06
N GLY A 276 -6.08 -8.21 -15.82
CA GLY A 276 -6.60 -8.83 -14.60
C GLY A 276 -7.59 -7.88 -13.92
N GLY A 277 -8.80 -7.76 -14.47
CA GLY A 277 -9.83 -6.95 -13.82
C GLY A 277 -11.08 -6.58 -14.64
N ALA A 278 -11.30 -7.08 -15.86
CA ALA A 278 -12.60 -6.96 -16.52
C ALA A 278 -12.74 -8.01 -17.63
N SER A 279 -13.46 -9.08 -17.33
CA SER A 279 -14.03 -9.95 -18.34
C SER A 279 -15.08 -9.18 -19.15
N SER A 280 -14.72 -8.80 -20.38
CA SER A 280 -15.69 -8.50 -21.45
C SER A 280 -15.45 -9.49 -22.61
N PRO A 281 -16.41 -10.38 -22.94
CA PRO A 281 -16.28 -11.28 -24.08
C PRO A 281 -16.79 -10.55 -25.33
N GLY A 282 -15.91 -9.86 -26.06
CA GLY A 282 -16.37 -9.20 -27.29
C GLY A 282 -15.41 -8.24 -27.97
N ALA A 283 -14.23 -8.71 -28.37
CA ALA A 283 -13.50 -8.20 -29.55
C ALA A 283 -12.26 -9.07 -29.76
N ALA A 284 -12.46 -10.20 -30.44
CA ALA A 284 -11.33 -10.90 -31.05
C ALA A 284 -10.75 -10.00 -32.16
N THR A 285 -9.61 -9.35 -31.89
CA THR A 285 -8.61 -9.11 -32.94
C THR A 285 -7.49 -10.11 -32.73
N PRO A 286 -7.55 -11.30 -33.37
CA PRO A 286 -6.51 -12.29 -33.31
C PRO A 286 -5.35 -11.81 -34.18
N SER A 287 -4.42 -11.00 -33.66
CA SER A 287 -3.17 -10.75 -34.36
C SER A 287 -2.15 -11.83 -33.99
N ASP A 288 -2.33 -12.97 -34.66
CA ASP A 288 -1.30 -13.91 -35.05
C ASP A 288 -0.18 -14.23 -34.05
N THR A 289 -0.48 -15.13 -33.12
CA THR A 289 0.40 -16.29 -32.92
C THR A 289 -0.29 -17.55 -33.44
N PRO A 290 -0.33 -17.81 -34.75
CA PRO A 290 -0.79 -19.10 -35.24
C PRO A 290 0.43 -20.00 -35.43
N LEU A 291 0.25 -21.25 -35.03
CA LEU A 291 1.08 -22.40 -35.41
C LEU A 291 2.29 -22.67 -34.52
N LYS A 292 1.97 -23.13 -33.31
CA LYS A 292 2.64 -24.29 -32.71
C LYS A 292 2.69 -25.43 -33.75
N GLY A 293 3.72 -25.44 -34.61
CA GLY A 293 3.95 -26.48 -35.62
C GLY A 293 4.25 -26.03 -37.05
N ARG A 294 4.25 -24.73 -37.38
CA ARG A 294 4.61 -24.24 -38.73
C ARG A 294 5.57 -23.05 -38.59
N LEU A 295 6.76 -23.19 -39.18
CA LEU A 295 7.92 -22.29 -39.18
C LEU A 295 7.65 -20.88 -38.59
N ASP A 296 8.29 -20.56 -37.47
CA ASP A 296 8.16 -19.27 -36.76
C ASP A 296 8.45 -18.09 -37.70
N VAL A 297 7.83 -16.94 -37.46
CA VAL A 297 8.05 -15.70 -38.23
C VAL A 297 9.53 -15.31 -38.23
N PHE A 298 10.26 -15.58 -37.14
CA PHE A 298 11.71 -15.35 -37.06
C PHE A 298 12.54 -16.42 -37.77
N ASP A 299 11.97 -17.58 -38.08
CA ASP A 299 12.65 -18.66 -38.83
C ASP A 299 12.47 -18.53 -40.35
N MET A 300 11.59 -17.64 -40.81
CA MET A 300 11.41 -17.32 -42.23
C MET A 300 12.59 -16.53 -42.81
N PRO A 301 12.90 -16.66 -44.12
CA PRO A 301 13.88 -15.81 -44.78
C PRO A 301 13.56 -14.32 -44.56
N TYR A 302 14.57 -13.56 -44.14
CA TYR A 302 14.40 -12.17 -43.70
C TYR A 302 13.58 -11.29 -44.67
N PRO A 303 13.77 -11.34 -46.01
CA PRO A 303 12.98 -10.51 -46.93
C PRO A 303 11.48 -10.78 -46.89
N LEU A 304 11.07 -12.01 -46.54
CA LEU A 304 9.65 -12.41 -46.48
C LEU A 304 9.02 -12.11 -45.12
N ALA A 305 9.84 -11.98 -44.07
CA ALA A 305 9.38 -11.75 -42.70
C ALA A 305 9.49 -10.29 -42.26
N ARG A 306 10.35 -9.50 -42.90
CA ARG A 306 10.71 -8.13 -42.49
C ARG A 306 9.48 -7.26 -42.22
N ASP A 307 8.59 -7.12 -43.20
CA ASP A 307 7.46 -6.20 -43.09
C ASP A 307 6.47 -6.64 -42.00
N ARG A 308 6.29 -7.96 -41.84
CA ARG A 308 5.41 -8.53 -40.81
C ARG A 308 5.97 -8.36 -39.40
N ILE A 309 7.29 -8.57 -39.23
CA ILE A 309 7.98 -8.34 -37.96
C ILE A 309 7.90 -6.85 -37.59
N GLU A 310 8.21 -5.97 -38.54
CA GLU A 310 8.21 -4.52 -38.34
C GLU A 310 6.81 -4.00 -37.98
N HIS A 311 5.77 -4.41 -38.71
CA HIS A 311 4.40 -4.00 -38.43
C HIS A 311 3.91 -4.49 -37.06
N SER A 312 4.19 -5.75 -36.71
CA SER A 312 3.87 -6.34 -35.40
C SER A 312 4.56 -5.60 -34.25
N LEU A 313 5.85 -5.29 -34.38
CA LEU A 313 6.60 -4.58 -33.34
C LEU A 313 6.09 -3.14 -33.18
N ARG A 314 5.86 -2.42 -34.29
CA ARG A 314 5.29 -1.06 -34.25
C ARG A 314 3.92 -1.03 -33.57
N ALA A 315 3.03 -1.96 -33.91
CA ALA A 315 1.71 -2.06 -33.30
C ALA A 315 1.77 -2.34 -31.78
N LYS A 316 2.62 -3.28 -31.36
CA LYS A 316 2.81 -3.60 -29.94
C LYS A 316 3.44 -2.45 -29.16
N MET A 317 4.40 -1.74 -29.74
CA MET A 317 4.98 -0.54 -29.11
C MET A 317 3.96 0.58 -28.95
N ALA A 318 3.12 0.83 -29.96
CA ALA A 318 2.06 1.84 -29.87
C ALA A 318 1.07 1.52 -28.73
N SER A 319 0.64 0.27 -28.62
CA SER A 319 -0.23 -0.18 -27.53
C SER A 319 0.41 -0.03 -26.15
N LEU A 320 1.71 -0.33 -26.01
CA LEU A 320 2.43 -0.11 -24.75
C LEU A 320 2.57 1.37 -24.42
N GLN A 321 2.84 2.24 -25.40
CA GLN A 321 2.95 3.68 -25.21
C GLN A 321 1.63 4.30 -24.73
N GLU A 322 0.51 3.92 -25.36
CA GLU A 322 -0.83 4.38 -24.96
C GLU A 322 -1.14 3.99 -23.50
N ARG A 323 -0.77 2.77 -23.11
CA ARG A 323 -0.97 2.29 -21.73
C ARG A 323 -0.05 2.96 -20.71
N MET A 324 1.21 3.22 -21.08
CA MET A 324 2.12 3.97 -20.22
C MET A 324 1.62 5.41 -20.02
N ALA A 325 1.06 6.03 -21.06
CA ALA A 325 0.45 7.35 -20.95
C ALA A 325 -0.77 7.33 -20.01
N ALA A 326 -1.63 6.32 -20.10
CA ALA A 326 -2.78 6.16 -19.21
C ALA A 326 -2.37 5.94 -17.73
N LEU A 327 -1.32 5.16 -17.48
CA LEU A 327 -0.78 4.97 -16.12
C LEU A 327 -0.13 6.25 -15.58
N ALA A 328 0.55 7.01 -16.43
CA ALA A 328 1.17 8.28 -16.04
C ALA A 328 0.13 9.35 -15.69
N SER A 329 -1.02 9.39 -16.38
CA SER A 329 -2.10 10.32 -16.04
C SER A 329 -2.83 9.94 -14.74
N CYS A 330 -3.10 8.65 -14.49
CA CYS A 330 -3.74 8.22 -13.25
C CYS A 330 -2.86 8.35 -12.00
N ALA A 331 -1.54 8.17 -12.12
CA ALA A 331 -0.62 8.27 -10.99
C ALA A 331 -0.33 9.72 -10.56
N ALA A 332 -0.60 10.71 -11.41
CA ALA A 332 -0.24 12.10 -11.16
C ALA A 332 -1.37 12.93 -10.51
N GLU A 333 -2.64 12.58 -10.72
CA GLU A 333 -3.75 13.49 -10.38
C GLU A 333 -4.52 13.12 -9.10
N ASP A 334 -4.66 11.84 -8.74
CA ASP A 334 -5.64 11.46 -7.71
C ASP A 334 -5.02 11.11 -6.34
N GLU A 335 -4.05 10.18 -6.26
CA GLU A 335 -3.57 9.70 -4.95
C GLU A 335 -2.51 10.62 -4.31
N ALA A 336 -1.72 11.32 -5.13
CA ALA A 336 -0.71 12.26 -4.65
C ALA A 336 -1.34 13.56 -4.14
N SER A 337 -2.37 14.06 -4.82
CA SER A 337 -3.04 15.32 -4.48
C SER A 337 -3.87 15.22 -3.20
N GLU A 338 -4.59 14.11 -3.00
CA GLU A 338 -5.37 13.88 -1.78
C GLU A 338 -4.47 13.75 -0.53
N ARG A 339 -3.35 13.03 -0.66
CA ARG A 339 -2.43 12.83 0.46
C ARG A 339 -1.63 14.10 0.80
N GLU A 340 -1.32 14.93 -0.19
CA GLU A 340 -0.74 16.26 0.03
C GLU A 340 -1.73 17.19 0.74
N LEU A 341 -3.00 17.22 0.31
CA LEU A 341 -4.07 17.98 0.97
C LEU A 341 -4.29 17.55 2.43
N GLU A 342 -4.25 16.25 2.73
CA GLU A 342 -4.35 15.74 4.11
C GLU A 342 -3.17 16.19 4.98
N LEU A 343 -1.94 16.16 4.44
CA LEU A 343 -0.75 16.60 5.16
C LEU A 343 -0.77 18.11 5.41
N ASP A 344 -1.24 18.91 4.46
CA ASP A 344 -1.40 20.36 4.61
C ASP A 344 -2.46 20.71 5.68
N ALA A 345 -3.56 19.96 5.73
CA ALA A 345 -4.57 20.11 6.79
C ALA A 345 -3.99 19.77 8.17
N GLN A 346 -3.19 18.71 8.27
CA GLN A 346 -2.50 18.34 9.52
C GLN A 346 -1.49 19.40 9.97
N LEU A 347 -0.72 19.97 9.03
CA LEU A 347 0.23 21.05 9.31
C LEU A 347 -0.48 22.34 9.76
N ALA A 348 -1.61 22.69 9.14
CA ALA A 348 -2.41 23.83 9.56
C ALA A 348 -2.97 23.66 10.99
N ALA A 349 -3.45 22.46 11.33
CA ALA A 349 -3.91 22.15 12.68
C ALA A 349 -2.77 22.23 13.71
N ALA A 350 -1.60 21.68 13.39
CA ALA A 350 -0.42 21.76 14.26
C ALA A 350 0.03 23.21 14.50
N ARG A 351 0.04 24.06 13.45
CA ARG A 351 0.36 25.49 13.58
C ARG A 351 -0.65 26.24 14.45
N ALA A 352 -1.94 25.91 14.36
CA ALA A 352 -2.96 26.51 15.22
C ALA A 352 -2.73 26.16 16.70
N ILE A 353 -2.41 24.90 17.01
CA ILE A 353 -2.08 24.45 18.37
C ILE A 353 -0.86 25.19 18.91
N ILE A 354 0.20 25.34 18.09
CA ILE A 354 1.40 26.08 18.49
C ILE A 354 1.05 27.55 18.78
N GLY A 355 0.26 28.21 17.92
CA GLY A 355 -0.17 29.59 18.15
C GLY A 355 -1.00 29.77 19.42
N GLU A 356 -1.86 28.80 19.76
CA GLU A 356 -2.60 28.78 21.03
C GLU A 356 -1.66 28.63 22.23
N GLN A 357 -0.68 27.73 22.14
CA GLN A 357 0.35 27.56 23.18
C GLN A 357 1.20 28.83 23.36
N GLU A 358 1.61 29.48 22.27
CA GLU A 358 2.32 30.76 22.30
C GLU A 358 1.49 31.86 22.95
N ALA A 359 0.18 31.92 22.67
CA ALA A 359 -0.71 32.89 23.30
C ALA A 359 -0.86 32.65 24.81
N ILE A 360 -0.95 31.39 25.24
CA ILE A 360 -1.00 31.02 26.66
C ILE A 360 0.33 31.37 27.36
N ILE A 361 1.47 31.08 26.72
CA ILE A 361 2.80 31.43 27.25
C ILE A 361 2.96 32.95 27.33
N ALA A 362 2.52 33.71 26.32
CA ALA A 362 2.54 35.17 26.33
C ALA A 362 1.64 35.75 27.43
N ALA A 363 0.46 35.16 27.66
CA ALA A 363 -0.44 35.55 28.75
C ALA A 363 0.16 35.25 30.14
N ALA A 364 0.88 34.14 30.28
CA ALA A 364 1.58 33.79 31.52
C ALA A 364 2.78 34.72 31.82
N LEU A 365 3.42 35.25 30.77
CA LEU A 365 4.55 36.18 30.88
C LEU A 365 4.13 37.64 31.15
N HIS A 366 2.89 38.02 30.80
CA HIS A 366 2.36 39.38 31.00
C HIS A 366 0.96 39.37 31.65
N PRO A 367 0.86 39.21 32.98
CA PRO A 367 -0.40 39.20 33.72
C PRO A 367 -0.97 40.61 33.81
N GLY A 368 -1.68 41.03 32.76
CA GLY A 368 -2.32 42.34 32.68
C GLY A 368 -3.06 42.62 31.37
N HIS A 369 -2.86 41.79 30.33
CA HIS A 369 -3.64 41.86 29.10
C HIS A 369 -4.53 40.64 28.99
N SER A 370 -5.85 40.82 28.98
CA SER A 370 -6.77 39.72 28.63
C SER A 370 -6.56 39.38 27.15
N PRO A 371 -6.21 38.14 26.81
CA PRO A 371 -6.11 37.74 25.41
C PRO A 371 -7.53 37.56 24.86
N GLN A 372 -7.76 38.08 23.66
CA GLN A 372 -8.93 37.71 22.86
C GLN A 372 -8.84 36.20 22.59
N PRO A 373 -9.88 35.40 22.89
CA PRO A 373 -9.86 33.97 22.61
C PRO A 373 -9.68 33.71 21.11
N GLY A 374 -8.76 32.80 20.76
CA GLY A 374 -8.53 32.42 19.37
C GLY A 374 -9.81 31.93 18.69
N PRO A 375 -9.88 31.93 17.34
CA PRO A 375 -11.12 31.68 16.60
C PRO A 375 -11.78 30.33 16.89
N ARG A 376 -11.04 29.32 17.36
CA ARG A 376 -11.58 28.04 17.83
C ARG A 376 -12.28 28.15 19.18
N LEU A 377 -11.58 28.65 20.20
CA LEU A 377 -12.18 28.95 21.52
C LEU A 377 -13.34 29.94 21.41
N SER A 378 -13.24 30.94 20.52
CA SER A 378 -14.34 31.86 20.23
C SER A 378 -15.54 31.16 19.59
N ARG A 379 -15.30 30.20 18.69
CA ARG A 379 -16.36 29.41 18.06
C ARG A 379 -16.98 28.42 19.03
N ASP A 380 -16.18 27.81 19.90
CA ASP A 380 -16.63 26.87 20.91
C ASP A 380 -17.40 27.58 22.02
N LEU A 381 -16.94 28.75 22.50
CA LEU A 381 -17.72 29.62 23.39
C LEU A 381 -19.01 30.14 22.71
N ALA A 382 -18.96 30.49 21.42
CA ALA A 382 -20.16 30.92 20.69
C ALA A 382 -21.16 29.77 20.53
N ALA A 383 -20.69 28.54 20.30
CA ALA A 383 -21.53 27.35 20.25
C ALA A 383 -22.11 27.02 21.62
N GLU A 384 -21.35 27.21 22.70
CA GLU A 384 -21.80 27.00 24.09
C GLU A 384 -22.87 28.02 24.50
N VAL A 385 -22.70 29.30 24.14
CA VAL A 385 -23.72 30.34 24.33
C VAL A 385 -24.98 30.06 23.50
N GLN A 386 -24.83 29.57 22.28
CA GLN A 386 -25.97 29.16 21.44
C GLN A 386 -26.71 27.93 22.01
N LEU A 387 -25.99 26.98 22.60
CA LEU A 387 -26.59 25.82 23.26
C LEU A 387 -27.39 26.25 24.50
N ALA A 388 -26.82 27.15 25.32
CA ALA A 388 -27.49 27.66 26.51
C ALA A 388 -28.78 28.42 26.15
N ALA A 389 -28.77 29.23 25.09
CA ALA A 389 -29.97 29.91 24.59
C ALA A 389 -31.03 28.91 24.08
N ALA A 390 -30.61 27.85 23.38
CA ALA A 390 -31.52 26.81 22.93
C ALA A 390 -32.14 26.02 24.09
N ASP A 391 -31.40 25.79 25.18
CA ASP A 391 -31.93 25.13 26.38
C ASP A 391 -32.95 26.01 27.12
N GLU A 392 -32.76 27.34 27.15
CA GLU A 392 -33.77 28.28 27.67
C GLU A 392 -35.06 28.26 26.83
N ASP A 393 -34.95 28.26 25.49
CA ASP A 393 -36.09 28.17 24.58
C ASP A 393 -36.84 26.82 24.73
N VAL A 394 -36.09 25.72 24.89
CA VAL A 394 -36.66 24.38 25.17
C VAL A 394 -37.36 24.37 26.54
N GLY A 395 -36.81 25.05 27.55
CA GLY A 395 -37.45 25.26 28.84
C GLY A 395 -38.79 25.99 28.72
N ALA A 396 -38.81 27.12 28.03
CA ALA A 396 -40.01 27.93 27.80
C ALA A 396 -41.09 27.14 27.01
N LEU A 397 -40.69 26.34 26.03
CA LEU A 397 -41.61 25.45 25.30
C LEU A 397 -42.18 24.34 26.18
N ARG A 398 -41.38 23.77 27.09
CA ARG A 398 -41.85 22.77 28.06
C ARG A 398 -42.86 23.37 29.03
N GLU A 399 -42.62 24.57 29.54
CA GLU A 399 -43.56 25.29 30.40
C GLU A 399 -44.87 25.62 29.66
N HIS A 400 -44.79 26.02 28.39
CA HIS A 400 -45.97 26.28 27.57
C HIS A 400 -46.78 25.01 27.28
N ILE A 401 -46.12 23.88 27.04
CA ILE A 401 -46.78 22.58 26.88
C ILE A 401 -47.47 22.16 28.18
N GLN A 402 -46.81 22.33 29.33
CA GLN A 402 -47.42 22.06 30.64
C GLN A 402 -48.61 22.98 30.91
N TRP A 403 -48.55 24.25 30.52
CA TRP A 403 -49.66 25.19 30.62
C TRP A 403 -50.84 24.77 29.74
N LEU A 404 -50.59 24.39 28.49
CA LEU A 404 -51.63 23.87 27.57
C LEU A 404 -52.24 22.55 28.07
N GLU A 405 -51.43 21.67 28.64
CA GLU A 405 -51.90 20.42 29.24
C GLU A 405 -52.73 20.68 30.51
N ALA A 406 -52.34 21.66 31.33
CA ALA A 406 -53.11 22.10 32.49
C ALA A 406 -54.44 22.76 32.09
N GLU A 407 -54.45 23.58 31.02
CA GLU A 407 -55.66 24.18 30.44
C GLU A 407 -56.58 23.11 29.81
N ARG A 408 -56.00 22.01 29.30
CA ARG A 408 -56.76 20.85 28.79
C ARG A 408 -57.39 20.01 29.90
N GLN A 409 -56.73 19.94 31.06
CA GLN A 409 -57.20 19.19 32.23
C GLN A 409 -58.23 19.97 33.06
N GLN A 410 -58.14 21.31 33.09
CA GLN A 410 -59.18 22.19 33.61
C GLN A 410 -60.24 22.43 32.52
N GLY A 411 -61.18 21.50 32.35
CA GLY A 411 -62.17 21.50 31.27
C GLY A 411 -62.63 22.89 30.80
N GLY A 412 -62.31 23.23 29.54
CA GLY A 412 -62.67 24.53 28.97
C GLY A 412 -64.18 24.79 28.99
N PRO A 413 -64.63 26.03 29.26
CA PRO A 413 -66.02 26.39 29.09
C PRO A 413 -66.34 26.56 27.60
N HIS A 414 -67.47 25.97 27.20
CA HIS A 414 -68.28 26.27 26.02
C HIS A 414 -67.75 27.27 24.98
N ARG A 415 -67.43 26.76 23.79
CA ARG A 415 -67.60 27.52 22.55
C ARG A 415 -69.08 27.43 22.12
N GLN A 416 -69.94 28.23 22.74
CA GLN A 416 -71.26 28.54 22.17
C GLN A 416 -71.12 29.63 21.09
N ARG A 417 -72.02 29.49 20.13
CA ARG A 417 -72.13 30.23 18.88
C ARG A 417 -72.95 31.50 19.10
N THR A 418 -72.32 32.67 19.03
CA THR A 418 -72.90 33.98 18.66
C THR A 418 -71.73 34.76 18.01
N GLY A 419 -71.80 35.47 16.88
CA GLY A 419 -72.81 36.41 16.43
C GLY A 419 -72.23 37.84 16.55
N ASN A 420 -71.76 38.39 15.42
CA ASN A 420 -71.35 39.79 15.14
C ASN A 420 -69.99 40.32 15.64
N GLY A 421 -69.24 40.93 14.71
CA GLY A 421 -68.07 41.78 15.02
C GLY A 421 -67.11 41.99 13.84
N THR A 422 -67.43 42.96 13.00
CA THR A 422 -66.69 43.57 11.86
C THR A 422 -65.16 43.69 12.03
N PRO A 423 -64.34 43.57 10.95
CA PRO A 423 -62.89 43.76 11.03
C PRO A 423 -62.46 45.21 10.68
N PRO A 424 -61.37 45.73 11.26
CA PRO A 424 -60.49 46.69 10.58
C PRO A 424 -59.34 45.89 9.93
N GLY A 425 -58.85 46.12 8.71
CA GLY A 425 -58.67 47.38 8.01
C GLY A 425 -57.19 47.78 8.07
N GLY A 426 -56.44 47.57 6.97
CA GLY A 426 -55.09 48.15 6.73
C GLY A 426 -53.96 47.11 6.72
N ALA A 427 -53.41 46.75 5.56
CA ALA A 427 -52.28 47.42 4.86
C ALA A 427 -50.91 46.98 5.44
N GLY A 428 -49.92 46.49 4.68
CA GLY A 428 -49.81 46.27 3.25
C GLY A 428 -48.53 45.47 2.94
N THR A 429 -48.53 44.79 1.80
CA THR A 429 -47.36 44.33 1.04
C THR A 429 -46.50 45.51 0.60
N PRO A 430 -45.17 45.34 0.37
CA PRO A 430 -44.69 45.15 -1.02
C PRO A 430 -43.40 44.28 -1.08
N PRO A 431 -42.69 44.16 -2.22
CA PRO A 431 -43.00 43.17 -3.25
C PRO A 431 -41.79 42.24 -3.59
N HIS A 432 -42.13 41.16 -4.29
CA HIS A 432 -41.21 40.34 -5.08
C HIS A 432 -40.44 41.18 -6.09
N GLN A 433 -39.13 40.90 -6.21
CA GLN A 433 -38.32 41.29 -7.36
C GLN A 433 -38.24 40.09 -8.32
N GLU A 434 -38.69 40.34 -9.54
CA GLU A 434 -38.68 39.41 -10.66
C GLU A 434 -37.26 39.11 -11.16
N ALA A 435 -37.15 37.89 -11.68
CA ALA A 435 -36.09 37.46 -12.56
C ALA A 435 -36.15 38.22 -13.90
N GLY A 436 -34.96 38.63 -14.34
CA GLY A 436 -34.63 39.09 -15.69
C GLY A 436 -33.13 38.88 -15.87
#